data_AF-A0A933LL56-F1
#
_entry.id   AF-A0A933LL56-F1
#
_cell.length_a   1.000
_cell.length_b   1.000
_cell.length_c   1.000
_cell.angle_alpha   90.00
_cell.angle_beta   90.00
_cell.angle_gamma   90.00
#
_symmetry.space_group_name_H-M   'P 1'
#
loop_
_entity.id
_entity.type
_entity.pdbx_description
1 polymer ?
#
loop_
_entity_poly.entity_id
_entity_poly.type
_entity_poly.pdbx_seq_one_letter_code
_entity_poly.pdbx_strand_id
1 'polypeptide(L)'
;MPSHASPQRSDPSPRIAAGQARDPPSPLSSPPSPCLSPRLPFGLPGVNKKKAGNGNYLWISYFWSYLNAKGRAGFVMSSQASSAGHGEKDVRQKIVETGDVDVMISIRSNFFYTRTVHCELWHFDRAKPPERKGKVLMLDARNVYRKVTRKIYDFSPEQIRNLSAIVWLYRGQQPRFLALVRDYLGKVCAESAAIPEKLTAFETTLVDLRHRFASLTKAVESHATLDAEKKQALTDAAAELRDAAKPYETDRAKLLADLGGFRKTFAKAPPETNAKQHAARKAFDPIADAIRGLIKQVDLLYKLAARVADLGGDLAGDEVVAAAYDRRGAGRLVKQLDEERKDAVEQLKHAVYFHRQVAWLQDRFPKAELQAVPGLVKLVDRKEIEAADWSLTPGRYVGVAPAEEDEDFDFEQTLRDIHTELADLNQEAAALAAKIQVNFGELGG
;
A
#
# COMPACT_ATOMS: atom_id res chain seq x y z
N MET A 1 -22.13 -20.08 -53.90
CA MET A 1 -21.23 -19.28 -53.06
C MET A 1 -22.08 -18.32 -52.25
N PRO A 2 -22.11 -18.50 -50.93
CA PRO A 2 -21.59 -17.47 -50.03
C PRO A 2 -20.66 -18.06 -48.95
N SER A 3 -19.82 -17.17 -48.44
CA SER A 3 -18.68 -17.41 -47.55
C SER A 3 -19.08 -17.80 -46.12
N HIS A 4 -18.51 -18.89 -45.61
CA HIS A 4 -18.42 -19.13 -44.17
C HIS A 4 -17.08 -18.59 -43.64
N ALA A 5 -17.18 -17.51 -42.87
CA ALA A 5 -16.09 -16.99 -42.07
C ALA A 5 -15.84 -17.91 -40.86
N SER A 6 -14.59 -18.34 -40.68
CA SER A 6 -14.11 -18.94 -39.42
C SER A 6 -13.71 -17.84 -38.44
N PRO A 7 -14.10 -17.91 -37.15
CA PRO A 7 -13.47 -17.08 -36.14
C PRO A 7 -12.21 -17.77 -35.60
N GLN A 8 -11.07 -17.11 -35.80
CA GLN A 8 -9.81 -17.39 -35.12
C GLN A 8 -10.01 -17.27 -33.61
N ARG A 9 -9.58 -18.28 -32.85
CA ARG A 9 -9.47 -18.21 -31.38
C ARG A 9 -8.20 -17.44 -31.00
N SER A 10 -8.37 -16.28 -30.39
CA SER A 10 -7.34 -15.52 -29.69
C SER A 10 -7.24 -15.94 -28.22
N ASP A 11 -5.99 -16.08 -27.77
CA ASP A 11 -5.43 -15.89 -26.43
C ASP A 11 -5.82 -16.84 -25.25
N PRO A 12 -4.86 -17.53 -24.62
CA PRO A 12 -5.07 -18.16 -23.32
C PRO A 12 -4.63 -17.23 -22.18
N SER A 13 -5.59 -16.57 -21.53
CA SER A 13 -5.37 -15.92 -20.23
C SER A 13 -4.92 -16.95 -19.17
N PRO A 14 -4.01 -16.59 -18.23
CA PRO A 14 -3.61 -17.47 -17.14
C PRO A 14 -4.77 -17.66 -16.16
N ARG A 15 -5.27 -18.89 -16.02
CA ARG A 15 -6.29 -19.25 -15.01
C ARG A 15 -5.63 -19.42 -13.65
N ILE A 16 -6.02 -18.58 -12.68
CA ILE A 16 -5.76 -18.81 -11.25
C ILE A 16 -6.80 -19.82 -10.76
N ALA A 17 -6.36 -20.99 -10.31
CA ALA A 17 -7.24 -22.00 -9.71
C ALA A 17 -7.19 -21.88 -8.17
N ALA A 18 -8.29 -21.42 -7.57
CA ALA A 18 -8.52 -21.50 -6.13
C ALA A 18 -9.39 -22.74 -5.86
N GLY A 19 -8.84 -23.76 -5.18
CA GLY A 19 -9.57 -24.97 -4.80
C GLY A 19 -9.85 -25.00 -3.30
N GLN A 20 -11.12 -24.88 -2.90
CA GLN A 20 -11.61 -25.37 -1.60
C GLN A 20 -12.11 -26.81 -1.77
N ALA A 21 -11.71 -27.69 -0.86
CA ALA A 21 -12.07 -29.11 -0.88
C ALA A 21 -13.57 -29.35 -0.61
N ARG A 22 -14.18 -30.27 -1.36
CA ARG A 22 -15.41 -30.98 -0.97
C ARG A 22 -15.13 -32.48 -0.98
N ASP A 23 -15.81 -33.21 -0.09
CA ASP A 23 -15.53 -34.60 0.31
C ASP A 23 -15.52 -35.64 -0.83
N PRO A 24 -14.69 -36.71 -0.72
CA PRO A 24 -14.65 -37.80 -1.69
C PRO A 24 -15.73 -38.87 -1.45
N PRO A 25 -16.23 -39.55 -2.51
CA PRO A 25 -17.17 -40.67 -2.38
C PRO A 25 -16.50 -41.99 -1.95
N SER A 26 -17.31 -42.89 -1.38
CA SER A 26 -17.03 -44.20 -0.76
C SER A 26 -16.29 -45.25 -1.65
N PRO A 27 -15.70 -46.33 -1.06
CA PRO A 27 -14.51 -46.97 -1.58
C PRO A 27 -14.79 -48.10 -2.60
N LEU A 28 -13.97 -48.14 -3.65
CA LEU A 28 -13.86 -49.29 -4.56
C LEU A 28 -12.84 -50.31 -4.02
N SER A 29 -13.15 -51.58 -4.26
CA SER A 29 -12.46 -52.78 -3.80
C SER A 29 -11.18 -53.11 -4.57
N SER A 30 -10.22 -53.70 -3.85
CA SER A 30 -8.98 -54.40 -4.29
C SER A 30 -7.74 -53.52 -4.59
N PRO A 31 -6.54 -53.85 -4.04
CA PRO A 31 -5.35 -53.02 -4.19
C PRO A 31 -4.48 -53.46 -5.38
N PRO A 32 -3.94 -52.54 -6.20
CA PRO A 32 -2.78 -52.83 -7.02
C PRO A 32 -1.48 -52.44 -6.30
N SER A 33 -0.38 -53.11 -6.68
CA SER A 33 1.02 -52.88 -6.30
C SER A 33 1.45 -51.38 -6.36
N PRO A 34 2.52 -50.95 -5.66
CA PRO A 34 2.84 -49.54 -5.43
C PRO A 34 3.48 -48.88 -6.66
N CYS A 35 2.77 -48.84 -7.78
CA CYS A 35 3.08 -47.96 -8.90
C CYS A 35 2.59 -46.56 -8.52
N LEU A 36 3.51 -45.70 -8.09
CA LEU A 36 3.24 -44.27 -7.89
C LEU A 36 2.51 -43.72 -9.13
N SER A 37 1.33 -43.15 -8.93
CA SER A 37 0.53 -42.55 -10.00
C SER A 37 1.41 -41.58 -10.81
N PRO A 38 1.32 -41.54 -12.17
CA PRO A 38 2.04 -40.54 -12.98
C PRO A 38 1.79 -39.09 -12.53
N ARG A 39 0.71 -38.86 -11.78
CA ARG A 39 0.32 -37.56 -11.23
C ARG A 39 0.90 -37.24 -9.85
N LEU A 40 1.57 -38.20 -9.21
CA LEU A 40 2.26 -38.06 -7.92
C LEU A 40 3.75 -38.44 -8.07
N PRO A 41 4.50 -37.73 -8.93
CA PRO A 41 5.87 -38.09 -9.28
C PRO A 41 6.85 -38.02 -8.10
N PHE A 42 6.48 -37.35 -7.01
CA PHE A 42 7.34 -37.11 -5.85
C PHE A 42 7.05 -38.02 -4.65
N GLY A 43 6.06 -38.91 -4.74
CA GLY A 43 5.61 -39.71 -3.60
C GLY A 43 4.31 -39.19 -2.99
N LEU A 44 3.79 -39.95 -2.03
CA LEU A 44 2.69 -39.50 -1.18
C LEU A 44 3.24 -38.66 -0.02
N PRO A 45 2.59 -37.54 0.36
CA PRO A 45 2.86 -36.91 1.65
C PRO A 45 2.52 -37.88 2.77
N GLY A 46 3.06 -37.65 3.99
CA GLY A 46 2.98 -38.58 5.13
C GLY A 46 1.69 -39.41 5.17
N VAL A 47 1.82 -40.73 5.05
CA VAL A 47 0.68 -41.65 5.02
C VAL A 47 0.38 -42.08 6.45
N ASN A 48 -0.76 -41.66 7.00
CA ASN A 48 -1.21 -42.15 8.29
C ASN A 48 -2.49 -42.98 8.09
N LYS A 49 -2.52 -44.22 8.61
CA LYS A 49 -3.66 -45.16 8.51
C LYS A 49 -4.30 -45.24 7.09
N LYS A 50 -3.48 -45.38 6.04
CA LYS A 50 -3.91 -45.48 4.62
C LYS A 50 -4.64 -44.24 4.03
N LYS A 51 -4.53 -43.07 4.66
CA LYS A 51 -4.99 -41.78 4.09
C LYS A 51 -3.78 -40.84 3.91
N ALA A 52 -3.74 -40.13 2.78
CA ALA A 52 -2.77 -39.04 2.59
C ALA A 52 -3.12 -37.91 3.58
N GLY A 53 -2.19 -37.56 4.47
CA GLY A 53 -2.47 -36.63 5.56
C GLY A 53 -2.63 -35.17 5.14
N ASN A 54 -2.09 -34.78 3.97
CA ASN A 54 -1.96 -33.38 3.58
C ASN A 54 -2.35 -33.14 2.11
N GLY A 55 -3.54 -32.56 1.90
CA GLY A 55 -4.06 -32.24 0.58
C GLY A 55 -3.22 -31.22 -0.20
N ASN A 56 -2.46 -30.35 0.48
CA ASN A 56 -1.66 -29.32 -0.19
C ASN A 56 -0.57 -29.95 -1.05
N TYR A 57 0.15 -30.95 -0.51
CA TYR A 57 1.24 -31.61 -1.22
C TYR A 57 0.77 -32.50 -2.38
N LEU A 58 -0.47 -33.01 -2.30
CA LEU A 58 -1.13 -33.64 -3.45
C LEU A 58 -1.32 -32.60 -4.56
N TRP A 59 -1.93 -31.45 -4.26
CA TRP A 59 -2.15 -30.38 -5.25
C TRP A 59 -0.86 -29.81 -5.83
N ILE A 60 0.18 -29.59 -5.02
CA ILE A 60 1.50 -29.15 -5.48
C ILE A 60 2.07 -30.14 -6.50
N SER A 61 2.01 -31.44 -6.19
CA SER A 61 2.47 -32.51 -7.09
C SER A 61 1.65 -32.55 -8.38
N TYR A 62 0.32 -32.38 -8.29
CA TYR A 62 -0.55 -32.28 -9.46
C TYR A 62 -0.17 -31.10 -10.33
N PHE A 63 -0.06 -29.88 -9.77
CA PHE A 63 0.30 -28.68 -10.52
C PHE A 63 1.60 -28.87 -11.29
N TRP A 64 2.62 -29.45 -10.66
CA TRP A 64 3.87 -29.75 -11.36
C TRP A 64 3.69 -30.80 -12.48
N SER A 65 2.98 -31.91 -12.21
CA SER A 65 2.80 -33.01 -13.16
C SER A 65 2.06 -32.62 -14.45
N TYR A 66 1.18 -31.61 -14.38
CA TYR A 66 0.44 -31.10 -15.53
C TYR A 66 1.23 -30.11 -16.39
N LEU A 67 2.39 -29.63 -15.94
CA LEU A 67 3.23 -28.74 -16.75
C LEU A 67 3.96 -29.54 -17.82
N ASN A 68 3.96 -29.04 -19.06
CA ASN A 68 4.88 -29.51 -20.09
C ASN A 68 6.29 -28.91 -19.89
N ALA A 69 7.26 -29.28 -20.75
CA ALA A 69 8.65 -28.82 -20.62
C ALA A 69 8.85 -27.29 -20.67
N LYS A 70 7.88 -26.53 -21.21
CA LYS A 70 7.91 -25.06 -21.24
C LYS A 70 6.86 -24.42 -20.32
N GLY A 71 6.19 -25.24 -19.51
CA GLY A 71 5.08 -24.84 -18.67
C GLY A 71 5.53 -24.04 -17.45
N ARG A 72 4.67 -23.10 -17.05
CA ARG A 72 4.78 -22.32 -15.82
C ARG A 72 3.48 -22.43 -15.03
N ALA A 73 3.59 -22.41 -13.71
CA ALA A 73 2.46 -22.32 -12.80
C ALA A 73 2.69 -21.26 -11.73
N GLY A 74 1.62 -20.64 -11.26
CA GLY A 74 1.58 -19.82 -10.07
C GLY A 74 0.37 -20.21 -9.24
N PHE A 75 0.54 -20.53 -7.97
CA PHE A 75 -0.56 -20.96 -7.11
C PHE A 75 -0.35 -20.52 -5.66
N VAL A 76 -1.47 -20.40 -4.94
CA VAL A 76 -1.49 -19.99 -3.53
C VAL A 76 -1.52 -21.22 -2.65
N MET A 77 -0.65 -21.26 -1.64
CA MET A 77 -0.65 -22.29 -0.59
C MET A 77 -0.66 -21.67 0.79
N SER A 78 -1.14 -22.43 1.78
CA SER A 78 -0.90 -22.10 3.19
C SER A 78 0.61 -22.06 3.45
N SER A 79 1.05 -21.11 4.28
CA SER A 79 2.45 -21.01 4.73
C SER A 79 3.02 -22.29 5.34
N GLN A 80 2.16 -23.17 5.90
CA GLN A 80 2.59 -24.48 6.39
C GLN A 80 3.19 -25.35 5.28
N ALA A 81 2.78 -25.16 4.03
CA ALA A 81 3.25 -25.95 2.91
C ALA A 81 4.76 -25.78 2.67
N SER A 82 5.37 -24.63 2.95
CA SER A 82 6.81 -24.44 2.71
C SER A 82 7.71 -24.90 3.85
N SER A 83 7.16 -25.23 5.02
CA SER A 83 7.94 -25.56 6.21
C SER A 83 7.54 -26.86 6.89
N ALA A 84 6.52 -27.58 6.39
CA ALA A 84 6.09 -28.85 6.95
C ALA A 84 7.25 -29.87 7.02
N GLY A 85 7.35 -30.58 8.15
CA GLY A 85 8.36 -31.62 8.40
C GLY A 85 7.97 -32.99 7.85
N HIS A 86 8.72 -34.03 8.24
CA HIS A 86 8.44 -35.44 7.92
C HIS A 86 8.24 -35.71 6.41
N GLY A 87 7.23 -36.48 6.01
CA GLY A 87 7.04 -36.90 4.62
C GLY A 87 6.84 -35.73 3.64
N GLU A 88 6.30 -34.60 4.10
CA GLU A 88 6.20 -33.37 3.33
C GLU A 88 7.58 -32.75 3.02
N LYS A 89 8.55 -32.87 3.94
CA LYS A 89 9.94 -32.48 3.69
C LYS A 89 10.52 -33.29 2.54
N ASP A 90 10.31 -34.60 2.52
CA ASP A 90 10.84 -35.48 1.47
C ASP A 90 10.25 -35.16 0.09
N VAL A 91 8.94 -34.87 0.04
CA VAL A 91 8.28 -34.44 -1.22
C VAL A 91 8.81 -33.08 -1.65
N ARG A 92 8.96 -32.12 -0.72
CA ARG A 92 9.48 -30.79 -1.00
C ARG A 92 10.92 -30.83 -1.49
N GLN A 93 11.76 -31.66 -0.86
CA GLN A 93 13.11 -31.95 -1.32
C GLN A 93 13.04 -32.34 -2.80
N LYS A 94 12.38 -33.46 -3.15
CA LYS A 94 12.31 -33.94 -4.54
C LYS A 94 11.82 -32.88 -5.53
N ILE A 95 10.85 -32.04 -5.15
CA ILE A 95 10.38 -30.91 -5.96
C ILE A 95 11.50 -29.90 -6.20
N VAL A 96 12.23 -29.49 -5.16
CA VAL A 96 13.39 -28.57 -5.28
C VAL A 96 14.49 -29.20 -6.14
N GLU A 97 14.73 -30.51 -6.01
CA GLU A 97 15.77 -31.21 -6.77
C GLU A 97 15.51 -31.24 -8.28
N THR A 98 14.26 -31.06 -8.72
CA THR A 98 13.93 -30.86 -10.16
C THR A 98 14.58 -29.60 -10.74
N GLY A 99 14.82 -28.60 -9.89
CA GLY A 99 15.27 -27.27 -10.30
C GLY A 99 14.17 -26.34 -10.82
N ASP A 100 12.91 -26.79 -10.84
CA ASP A 100 11.78 -26.09 -11.47
C ASP A 100 11.07 -25.08 -10.55
N VAL A 101 11.34 -25.10 -9.24
CA VAL A 101 10.86 -24.06 -8.31
C VAL A 101 11.52 -22.73 -8.69
N ASP A 102 10.73 -21.73 -9.07
CA ASP A 102 11.23 -20.47 -9.63
C ASP A 102 11.24 -19.34 -8.58
N VAL A 103 10.06 -19.01 -8.05
CA VAL A 103 9.86 -17.91 -7.11
C VAL A 103 8.95 -18.36 -5.97
N MET A 104 9.34 -17.99 -4.76
CA MET A 104 8.58 -18.18 -3.54
C MET A 104 8.28 -16.82 -2.93
N ILE A 105 7.00 -16.51 -2.69
CA ILE A 105 6.58 -15.21 -2.14
C ILE A 105 5.79 -15.41 -0.85
N SER A 106 6.29 -14.93 0.29
CA SER A 106 5.53 -14.90 1.54
C SER A 106 4.61 -13.69 1.58
N ILE A 107 3.34 -13.92 1.92
CA ILE A 107 2.31 -12.90 2.09
C ILE A 107 1.84 -12.92 3.54
N ARG A 108 1.56 -11.75 4.10
CA ARG A 108 1.03 -11.67 5.46
C ARG A 108 -0.42 -12.16 5.53
N SER A 109 -0.93 -12.27 6.76
CA SER A 109 -2.34 -12.54 7.02
C SER A 109 -3.24 -11.38 6.56
N ASN A 110 -4.56 -11.57 6.63
CA ASN A 110 -5.58 -10.55 6.32
C ASN A 110 -5.70 -10.16 4.84
N PHE A 111 -5.09 -10.92 3.92
CA PHE A 111 -5.31 -10.81 2.48
C PHE A 111 -6.54 -11.60 1.98
N PHE A 112 -7.11 -12.47 2.82
CA PHE A 112 -8.32 -13.23 2.49
C PHE A 112 -9.53 -12.66 3.23
N TYR A 113 -10.66 -12.56 2.52
CA TYR A 113 -11.91 -12.03 3.08
C TYR A 113 -12.53 -12.89 4.19
N THR A 114 -12.27 -14.20 4.20
CA THR A 114 -13.00 -15.16 5.04
C THR A 114 -12.13 -15.86 6.09
N ARG A 115 -10.81 -15.74 6.02
CA ARG A 115 -9.86 -16.46 6.90
C ARG A 115 -8.63 -15.62 7.18
N THR A 116 -8.24 -15.56 8.45
CA THR A 116 -6.99 -14.92 8.89
C THR A 116 -5.83 -15.92 8.81
N VAL A 117 -5.29 -16.13 7.60
CA VAL A 117 -4.18 -17.06 7.39
C VAL A 117 -3.05 -16.42 6.59
N HIS A 118 -1.81 -16.76 6.95
CA HIS A 118 -0.64 -16.46 6.13
C HIS A 118 -0.58 -17.42 4.95
N CYS A 119 -0.28 -16.91 3.76
CA CYS A 119 -0.14 -17.70 2.56
C CYS A 119 1.18 -17.40 1.84
N GLU A 120 1.49 -18.27 0.90
CA GLU A 120 2.63 -18.13 0.03
C GLU A 120 2.21 -18.33 -1.42
N LEU A 121 2.83 -17.56 -2.31
CA LEU A 121 2.72 -17.75 -3.74
C LEU A 121 3.91 -18.59 -4.20
N TRP A 122 3.58 -19.75 -4.77
CA TRP A 122 4.53 -20.68 -5.33
C TRP A 122 4.54 -20.53 -6.85
N HIS A 123 5.72 -20.38 -7.43
CA HIS A 123 5.88 -20.34 -8.87
C HIS A 123 6.79 -21.45 -9.37
N PHE A 124 6.33 -22.19 -10.38
CA PHE A 124 7.11 -23.17 -11.13
C PHE A 124 7.44 -22.64 -12.52
N ASP A 125 8.65 -22.94 -13.00
CA ASP A 125 9.09 -22.70 -14.37
C ASP A 125 9.96 -23.85 -14.86
N ARG A 126 9.39 -24.74 -15.69
CA ARG A 126 10.10 -25.88 -16.27
C ARG A 126 11.07 -25.48 -17.40
N ALA A 127 10.93 -24.26 -17.91
CA ALA A 127 11.82 -23.66 -18.89
C ALA A 127 12.84 -22.70 -18.25
N LYS A 128 13.23 -22.94 -16.99
CA LYS A 128 14.32 -22.17 -16.38
C LYS A 128 15.62 -22.35 -17.19
N PRO A 129 16.28 -21.23 -17.54
CA PRO A 129 17.56 -21.29 -18.23
C PRO A 129 18.64 -21.84 -17.27
N PRO A 130 19.74 -22.41 -17.81
CA PRO A 130 20.73 -23.15 -17.02
C PRO A 130 21.29 -22.38 -15.81
N GLU A 131 21.52 -21.08 -15.95
CA GLU A 131 22.07 -20.20 -14.91
C GLU A 131 21.13 -19.97 -13.72
N ARG A 132 19.82 -20.22 -13.90
CA ARG A 132 18.79 -20.14 -12.85
C ARG A 132 18.37 -21.52 -12.33
N LYS A 133 18.73 -22.61 -13.01
CA LYS A 133 18.45 -23.95 -12.49
C LYS A 133 19.16 -24.15 -11.16
N GLY A 134 18.47 -24.78 -10.20
CA GLY A 134 18.99 -24.98 -8.85
C GLY A 134 19.02 -23.73 -7.96
N LYS A 135 18.45 -22.61 -8.40
CA LYS A 135 18.24 -21.40 -7.58
C LYS A 135 16.76 -21.08 -7.45
N VAL A 136 16.37 -20.49 -6.32
CA VAL A 136 14.99 -20.05 -6.06
C VAL A 136 15.02 -18.59 -5.59
N LEU A 137 14.18 -17.74 -6.18
CA LEU A 137 14.01 -16.37 -5.68
C LEU A 137 13.09 -16.39 -4.46
N MET A 138 13.64 -16.08 -3.29
CA MET A 138 12.90 -15.96 -2.04
C MET A 138 12.51 -14.49 -1.84
N LEU A 139 11.21 -14.19 -1.90
CA LEU A 139 10.65 -12.86 -1.73
C LEU A 139 9.72 -12.84 -0.50
N ASP A 140 10.02 -12.02 0.48
CA ASP A 140 9.19 -11.81 1.66
C ASP A 140 8.40 -10.50 1.54
N ALA A 141 7.16 -10.60 1.07
CA ALA A 141 6.28 -9.45 0.90
C ALA A 141 5.36 -9.22 2.12
N ARG A 142 5.65 -9.84 3.28
CA ARG A 142 4.80 -9.70 4.47
C ARG A 142 4.70 -8.26 4.98
N ASN A 143 5.72 -7.44 4.73
CA ASN A 143 5.75 -6.03 5.13
C ASN A 143 5.32 -5.07 4.01
N VAL A 144 4.91 -5.58 2.84
CA VAL A 144 4.40 -4.76 1.74
C VAL A 144 2.89 -4.96 1.68
N TYR A 145 2.11 -3.96 2.08
CA TYR A 145 0.65 -4.02 2.00
C TYR A 145 0.04 -2.63 2.09
N ARG A 146 -1.23 -2.53 1.69
CA ARG A 146 -2.09 -1.40 1.98
C ARG A 146 -3.21 -1.86 2.91
N LYS A 147 -3.47 -1.07 3.95
CA LYS A 147 -4.60 -1.30 4.85
C LYS A 147 -5.87 -0.77 4.18
N VAL A 148 -6.77 -1.65 3.75
CA VAL A 148 -8.06 -1.27 3.13
C VAL A 148 -9.11 -1.07 4.20
N THR A 149 -9.18 -2.00 5.15
CA THR A 149 -10.01 -1.90 6.35
C THR A 149 -9.20 -2.34 7.56
N ARG A 150 -9.78 -2.28 8.76
CA ARG A 150 -9.19 -2.84 9.98
C ARG A 150 -8.78 -4.30 9.84
N LYS A 151 -9.52 -5.08 9.03
CA LYS A 151 -9.37 -6.55 8.93
C LYS A 151 -8.87 -7.02 7.56
N ILE A 152 -8.87 -6.17 6.54
CA ILE A 152 -8.55 -6.53 5.15
C ILE A 152 -7.39 -5.69 4.65
N TYR A 153 -6.37 -6.39 4.15
CA TYR A 153 -5.23 -5.81 3.45
C TYR A 153 -5.24 -6.22 1.98
N ASP A 154 -4.71 -5.37 1.14
CA ASP A 154 -4.45 -5.68 -0.26
C ASP A 154 -3.10 -5.12 -0.70
N PHE A 155 -2.80 -5.26 -1.99
CA PHE A 155 -1.71 -4.55 -2.63
C PHE A 155 -2.26 -3.39 -3.44
N SER A 156 -1.65 -2.22 -3.32
CA SER A 156 -1.87 -1.17 -4.30
C SER A 156 -1.35 -1.59 -5.69
N PRO A 157 -1.86 -1.02 -6.78
CA PRO A 157 -1.32 -1.28 -8.12
C PRO A 157 0.20 -1.06 -8.20
N GLU A 158 0.73 -0.04 -7.51
CA GLU A 158 2.16 0.25 -7.43
C GLU A 158 2.91 -0.84 -6.66
N GLN A 159 2.40 -1.33 -5.53
CA GLN A 159 3.03 -2.41 -4.78
C GLN A 159 3.13 -3.70 -5.62
N ILE A 160 2.07 -4.06 -6.36
CA ILE A 160 2.09 -5.22 -7.27
C ILE A 160 3.17 -5.02 -8.35
N ARG A 161 3.23 -3.83 -8.97
CA ARG A 161 4.23 -3.52 -10.00
C ARG A 161 5.65 -3.56 -9.43
N ASN A 162 5.86 -3.04 -8.23
CA ASN A 162 7.18 -3.03 -7.59
C ASN A 162 7.66 -4.45 -7.26
N LEU A 163 6.82 -5.29 -6.67
CA LEU A 163 7.13 -6.71 -6.42
C LEU A 163 7.40 -7.45 -7.73
N SER A 164 6.61 -7.17 -8.78
CA SER A 164 6.83 -7.72 -10.12
C SER A 164 8.17 -7.31 -10.71
N ALA A 165 8.61 -6.08 -10.46
CA ALA A 165 9.89 -5.55 -10.94
C ALA A 165 11.08 -6.32 -10.36
N ILE A 166 10.99 -6.80 -9.12
CA ILE A 166 12.01 -7.68 -8.52
C ILE A 166 12.14 -8.98 -9.32
N VAL A 167 11.00 -9.58 -9.71
CA VAL A 167 10.98 -10.78 -10.55
C VAL A 167 11.50 -10.49 -11.96
N TRP A 168 11.27 -9.29 -12.51
CA TRP A 168 11.86 -8.86 -13.79
C TRP A 168 13.37 -8.81 -13.71
N LEU A 169 13.94 -8.20 -12.65
CA LEU A 169 15.39 -8.16 -12.43
C LEU A 169 15.98 -9.57 -12.30
N TYR A 170 15.33 -10.45 -11.53
CA TYR A 170 15.70 -11.87 -11.44
C TYR A 170 15.69 -12.58 -12.81
N ARG A 171 14.80 -12.18 -13.72
CA ARG A 171 14.70 -12.73 -15.07
C ARG A 171 15.56 -12.00 -16.11
N GLY A 172 16.43 -11.08 -15.70
CA GLY A 172 17.29 -10.30 -16.60
C GLY A 172 16.53 -9.24 -17.43
N GLN A 173 15.31 -8.88 -17.04
CA GLN A 173 14.45 -7.94 -17.76
C GLN A 173 14.63 -6.50 -17.26
N GLN A 174 15.88 -6.05 -17.13
CA GLN A 174 16.23 -4.69 -16.68
C GLN A 174 15.49 -3.58 -17.46
N PRO A 175 15.28 -3.66 -18.80
CA PRO A 175 14.53 -2.63 -19.52
C PRO A 175 13.11 -2.40 -18.98
N ARG A 176 12.44 -3.43 -18.45
CA ARG A 176 11.10 -3.28 -17.85
C ARG A 176 11.15 -2.57 -16.50
N PHE A 177 12.19 -2.81 -15.70
CA PHE A 177 12.41 -2.09 -14.45
C PHE A 177 12.64 -0.60 -14.71
N LEU A 178 13.51 -0.27 -15.66
CA LEU A 178 13.78 1.12 -16.04
C LEU A 178 12.55 1.80 -16.62
N ALA A 179 11.75 1.09 -17.42
CA ALA A 179 10.47 1.61 -17.92
C ALA A 179 9.49 1.92 -16.78
N LEU A 180 9.38 1.06 -15.76
CA LEU A 180 8.52 1.32 -14.61
C LEU A 180 8.95 2.56 -13.81
N VAL A 181 10.26 2.71 -13.58
CA VAL A 181 10.78 3.92 -12.90
C VAL A 181 10.50 5.17 -13.74
N ARG A 182 10.69 5.09 -15.06
CA ARG A 182 10.34 6.17 -16.00
C ARG A 182 8.86 6.53 -15.92
N ASP A 183 7.98 5.54 -15.89
CA ASP A 183 6.53 5.76 -15.78
C ASP A 183 6.17 6.46 -14.47
N TYR A 184 6.78 6.08 -13.34
CA TYR A 184 6.59 6.79 -12.08
C TYR A 184 7.10 8.23 -12.11
N LEU A 185 8.27 8.50 -12.68
CA LEU A 185 8.76 9.87 -12.86
C LEU A 185 7.84 10.71 -13.77
N GLY A 186 7.26 10.09 -14.80
CA GLY A 186 6.23 10.70 -15.62
C GLY A 186 4.99 11.07 -14.81
N LYS A 187 4.54 10.19 -13.91
CA LYS A 187 3.44 10.48 -12.98
C LYS A 187 3.78 11.59 -11.99
N VAL A 188 4.99 11.61 -11.43
CA VAL A 188 5.45 12.73 -10.58
C VAL A 188 5.28 14.05 -11.32
N CYS A 189 5.68 14.13 -12.60
CA CYS A 189 5.50 15.33 -13.42
C CYS A 189 4.02 15.68 -13.67
N ALA A 190 3.17 14.67 -13.91
CA ALA A 190 1.74 14.86 -14.16
C ALA A 190 1.00 15.34 -12.91
N GLU A 191 1.20 14.68 -11.77
CA GLU A 191 0.59 15.09 -10.49
C GLU A 191 1.09 16.47 -10.06
N SER A 192 2.38 16.76 -10.26
CA SER A 192 2.95 18.09 -10.02
C SER A 192 2.32 19.18 -10.88
N ALA A 193 1.77 18.82 -12.05
CA ALA A 193 1.12 19.76 -12.95
C ALA A 193 -0.25 20.23 -12.47
N ALA A 194 -0.94 19.40 -11.67
CA ALA A 194 -2.28 19.67 -11.16
C ALA A 194 -2.28 20.47 -9.85
N ILE A 195 -1.15 20.51 -9.12
CA ILE A 195 -1.01 21.23 -7.85
C ILE A 195 -1.43 22.72 -7.93
N PRO A 196 -1.00 23.52 -8.93
CA PRO A 196 -1.30 24.95 -8.95
C PRO A 196 -2.79 25.27 -8.97
N GLU A 197 -3.59 24.48 -9.70
CA GLU A 197 -5.03 24.65 -9.80
C GLU A 197 -5.70 24.45 -8.42
N LYS A 198 -5.34 23.37 -7.73
CA LYS A 198 -5.91 23.04 -6.41
C LYS A 198 -5.54 24.05 -5.34
N LEU A 199 -4.29 24.52 -5.33
CA LEU A 199 -3.87 25.58 -4.40
C LEU A 199 -4.58 26.90 -4.70
N THR A 200 -4.77 27.25 -5.97
CA THR A 200 -5.45 28.51 -6.35
C THR A 200 -6.90 28.53 -5.85
N ALA A 201 -7.61 27.40 -5.90
CA ALA A 201 -8.97 27.29 -5.34
C ALA A 201 -8.98 27.59 -3.84
N PHE A 202 -8.16 26.86 -3.06
CA PHE A 202 -8.00 27.07 -1.62
C PHE A 202 -7.61 28.52 -1.26
N GLU A 203 -6.64 29.08 -1.98
CA GLU A 203 -6.15 30.45 -1.77
C GLU A 203 -7.23 31.50 -2.02
N THR A 204 -8.05 31.31 -3.05
CA THR A 204 -9.13 32.24 -3.40
C THR A 204 -10.15 32.33 -2.26
N THR A 205 -10.60 31.20 -1.73
CA THR A 205 -11.52 31.14 -0.59
C THR A 205 -10.88 31.69 0.68
N LEU A 206 -9.60 31.36 0.92
CA LEU A 206 -8.86 31.87 2.07
C LEU A 206 -8.73 33.40 2.06
N VAL A 207 -8.49 34.00 0.89
CA VAL A 207 -8.40 35.46 0.74
C VAL A 207 -9.74 36.14 1.02
N ASP A 208 -10.87 35.60 0.53
CA ASP A 208 -12.20 36.12 0.85
C ASP A 208 -12.45 36.08 2.37
N LEU A 209 -12.19 34.92 3.00
CA LEU A 209 -12.32 34.78 4.45
C LEU A 209 -11.45 35.79 5.22
N ARG A 210 -10.17 35.95 4.83
CA ARG A 210 -9.27 36.93 5.48
C ARG A 210 -9.79 38.36 5.35
N HIS A 211 -10.37 38.74 4.22
CA HIS A 211 -10.95 40.07 4.03
C HIS A 211 -12.18 40.30 4.93
N ARG A 212 -13.05 39.28 5.06
CA ARG A 212 -14.19 39.32 5.99
C ARG A 212 -13.73 39.39 7.44
N PHE A 213 -12.73 38.60 7.81
CA PHE A 213 -12.16 38.61 9.15
C PHE A 213 -11.49 39.93 9.49
N ALA A 214 -10.82 40.59 8.54
CA ALA A 214 -10.28 41.93 8.75
C ALA A 214 -11.40 42.96 9.05
N SER A 215 -12.52 42.86 8.34
CA SER A 215 -13.69 43.72 8.57
C SER A 215 -14.33 43.47 9.94
N LEU A 216 -14.50 42.20 10.31
CA LEU A 216 -14.97 41.77 11.63
C LEU A 216 -14.03 42.26 12.75
N THR A 217 -12.71 42.08 12.57
CA THR A 217 -11.71 42.50 13.55
C THR A 217 -11.79 44.00 13.81
N LYS A 218 -11.90 44.82 12.75
CA LYS A 218 -12.05 46.27 12.87
C LYS A 218 -13.32 46.70 13.61
N ALA A 219 -14.44 46.01 13.38
CA ALA A 219 -15.70 46.28 14.07
C ALA A 219 -15.58 45.96 15.57
N VAL A 220 -14.99 44.81 15.90
CA VAL A 220 -14.76 44.37 17.29
C VAL A 220 -13.74 45.26 18.01
N GLU A 221 -12.67 45.68 17.34
CA GLU A 221 -11.70 46.65 17.87
C GLU A 221 -12.33 48.00 18.24
N SER A 222 -13.30 48.44 17.45
CA SER A 222 -14.00 49.71 17.64
C SER A 222 -15.17 49.62 18.64
N HIS A 223 -15.52 48.42 19.11
CA HIS A 223 -16.64 48.20 20.03
C HIS A 223 -16.25 48.51 21.48
N ALA A 224 -16.80 49.58 22.04
CA ALA A 224 -16.43 50.08 23.38
C ALA A 224 -16.97 49.20 24.53
N THR A 225 -18.12 48.57 24.35
CA THR A 225 -18.83 47.81 25.40
C THR A 225 -18.68 46.31 25.27
N LEU A 226 -17.91 45.83 24.29
CA LEU A 226 -17.69 44.39 24.13
C LEU A 226 -16.73 43.89 25.21
N ASP A 227 -16.97 42.68 25.68
CA ASP A 227 -16.07 42.00 26.61
C ASP A 227 -14.61 42.00 26.10
N ALA A 228 -13.70 42.44 26.96
CA ALA A 228 -12.30 42.65 26.60
C ALA A 228 -11.57 41.34 26.29
N GLU A 229 -11.92 40.25 26.97
CA GLU A 229 -11.32 38.93 26.77
C GLU A 229 -11.73 38.36 25.40
N LYS A 230 -13.03 38.40 25.07
CA LYS A 230 -13.53 37.98 23.76
C LYS A 230 -12.98 38.81 22.61
N LYS A 231 -12.82 40.13 22.83
CA LYS A 231 -12.19 41.04 21.88
C LYS A 231 -10.76 40.61 21.58
N GLN A 232 -9.97 40.42 22.64
CA GLN A 232 -8.57 40.01 22.54
C GLN A 232 -8.42 38.65 21.85
N ALA A 233 -9.25 37.67 22.22
CA ALA A 233 -9.22 36.33 21.65
C ALA A 233 -9.44 36.33 20.13
N LEU A 234 -10.39 37.13 19.63
CA LEU A 234 -10.65 37.26 18.21
C LEU A 234 -9.52 38.00 17.49
N THR A 235 -9.05 39.13 18.03
CA THR A 235 -7.97 39.91 17.41
C THR A 235 -6.68 39.10 17.31
N ASP A 236 -6.37 38.31 18.34
CA ASP A 236 -5.20 37.43 18.35
C ASP A 236 -5.34 36.31 17.34
N ALA A 237 -6.48 35.61 17.29
CA ALA A 237 -6.71 34.57 16.30
C ALA A 237 -6.62 35.10 14.85
N ALA A 238 -7.13 36.31 14.59
CA ALA A 238 -7.04 36.95 13.28
C ALA A 238 -5.61 37.39 12.94
N ALA A 239 -4.82 37.83 13.93
CA ALA A 239 -3.40 38.13 13.77
C ALA A 239 -2.58 36.86 13.49
N GLU A 240 -2.80 35.78 14.25
CA GLU A 240 -2.19 34.48 14.03
C GLU A 240 -2.43 33.97 12.60
N LEU A 241 -3.68 34.01 12.10
CA LEU A 241 -4.00 33.62 10.73
C LEU A 241 -3.25 34.46 9.69
N ARG A 242 -3.19 35.78 9.91
CA ARG A 242 -2.51 36.72 9.02
C ARG A 242 -1.01 36.45 8.98
N ASP A 243 -0.40 36.19 10.13
CA ASP A 243 1.03 35.95 10.24
C ASP A 243 1.42 34.57 9.72
N ALA A 244 0.58 33.55 9.91
CA ALA A 244 0.75 32.22 9.31
C ALA A 244 0.65 32.22 7.78
N ALA A 245 -0.11 33.15 7.19
CA ALA A 245 -0.24 33.24 5.73
C ALA A 245 1.05 33.71 5.03
N LYS A 246 1.87 34.54 5.69
CA LYS A 246 3.12 35.07 5.11
C LYS A 246 4.16 33.99 4.75
N PRO A 247 4.55 33.06 5.65
CA PRO A 247 5.46 31.99 5.31
C PRO A 247 4.85 31.05 4.27
N TYR A 248 3.53 30.78 4.35
CA TYR A 248 2.83 29.98 3.34
C TYR A 248 2.94 30.59 1.94
N GLU A 249 2.66 31.87 1.77
CA GLU A 249 2.73 32.55 0.46
C GLU A 249 4.15 32.47 -0.12
N THR A 250 5.17 32.60 0.73
CA THR A 250 6.59 32.50 0.35
C THR A 250 6.96 31.08 -0.07
N ASP A 251 6.66 30.09 0.76
CA ASP A 251 7.01 28.69 0.53
C ASP A 251 6.23 28.11 -0.65
N ARG A 252 4.96 28.47 -0.79
CA ARG A 252 4.11 28.13 -1.93
C ARG A 252 4.70 28.67 -3.24
N ALA A 253 5.08 29.95 -3.28
CA ALA A 253 5.65 30.55 -4.47
C ALA A 253 6.94 29.84 -4.90
N LYS A 254 7.82 29.56 -3.93
CA LYS A 254 9.06 28.79 -4.17
C LYS A 254 8.74 27.38 -4.66
N LEU A 255 7.83 26.66 -4.02
CA LEU A 255 7.46 25.30 -4.40
C LEU A 255 6.94 25.24 -5.84
N LEU A 256 6.06 26.15 -6.24
CA LEU A 256 5.53 26.16 -7.61
C LEU A 256 6.62 26.45 -8.65
N ALA A 257 7.58 27.32 -8.33
CA ALA A 257 8.73 27.57 -9.19
C ALA A 257 9.61 26.31 -9.34
N ASP A 258 9.91 25.64 -8.22
CA ASP A 258 10.71 24.41 -8.20
C ASP A 258 10.02 23.27 -8.98
N LEU A 259 8.71 23.07 -8.77
CA LEU A 259 7.89 22.10 -9.52
C LEU A 259 7.87 22.43 -11.01
N GLY A 260 7.73 23.72 -11.37
CA GLY A 260 7.79 24.19 -12.75
C GLY A 260 9.14 23.89 -13.41
N GLY A 261 10.25 24.16 -12.71
CA GLY A 261 11.61 23.87 -13.16
C GLY A 261 11.87 22.38 -13.34
N PHE A 262 11.43 21.56 -12.38
CA PHE A 262 11.50 20.11 -12.46
C PHE A 262 10.75 19.57 -13.69
N ARG A 263 9.48 19.98 -13.85
CA ARG A 263 8.65 19.57 -14.98
C ARG A 263 9.22 20.01 -16.33
N LYS A 264 9.76 21.23 -16.42
CA LYS A 264 10.42 21.72 -17.65
C LYS A 264 11.57 20.80 -18.07
N THR A 265 12.27 20.23 -17.10
CA THR A 265 13.41 19.33 -17.33
C THR A 265 12.98 17.92 -17.69
N PHE A 266 11.98 17.35 -16.99
CA PHE A 266 11.70 15.92 -17.05
C PHE A 266 10.35 15.51 -17.67
N ALA A 267 9.39 16.42 -17.85
CA ALA A 267 8.04 16.05 -18.30
C ALA A 267 7.97 15.63 -19.78
N LYS A 268 8.69 16.33 -20.67
CA LYS A 268 8.63 16.07 -22.12
C LYS A 268 9.37 14.79 -22.51
N ALA A 269 10.49 14.51 -21.84
CA ALA A 269 11.32 13.34 -22.08
C ALA A 269 11.72 12.73 -20.73
N PRO A 270 10.83 11.94 -20.10
CA PRO A 270 11.16 11.24 -18.87
C PRO A 270 12.44 10.40 -19.02
N PRO A 271 13.34 10.41 -18.02
CA PRO A 271 14.66 9.82 -18.17
C PRO A 271 14.59 8.29 -18.32
N GLU A 272 15.33 7.76 -19.30
CA GLU A 272 15.28 6.33 -19.66
C GLU A 272 16.42 5.50 -19.06
N THR A 273 17.56 6.13 -18.78
CA THR A 273 18.74 5.44 -18.23
C THR A 273 18.75 5.53 -16.71
N ASN A 274 19.22 4.48 -16.03
CA ASN A 274 19.31 4.43 -14.57
C ASN A 274 19.97 5.68 -13.95
N ALA A 275 21.13 6.11 -14.47
CA ALA A 275 21.85 7.29 -13.96
C ALA A 275 21.00 8.59 -14.04
N LYS A 276 20.33 8.82 -15.17
CA LYS A 276 19.43 9.98 -15.34
C LYS A 276 18.18 9.88 -14.48
N GLN A 277 17.66 8.67 -14.24
CA GLN A 277 16.52 8.46 -13.34
C GLN A 277 16.88 8.77 -11.88
N HIS A 278 18.05 8.34 -11.42
CA HIS A 278 18.58 8.72 -10.11
C HIS A 278 18.80 10.23 -9.99
N ALA A 279 19.32 10.87 -11.04
CA ALA A 279 19.48 12.33 -11.05
C ALA A 279 18.12 13.05 -10.94
N ALA A 280 17.10 12.57 -11.66
CA ALA A 280 15.74 13.11 -11.56
C ALA A 280 15.14 12.91 -10.17
N ARG A 281 15.27 11.71 -9.58
CA ARG A 281 14.84 11.46 -8.20
C ARG A 281 15.50 12.45 -7.23
N LYS A 282 16.83 12.56 -7.26
CA LYS A 282 17.59 13.46 -6.37
C LYS A 282 17.20 14.92 -6.53
N ALA A 283 16.89 15.35 -7.75
CA ALA A 283 16.40 16.70 -7.99
C ALA A 283 15.01 16.96 -7.39
N PHE A 284 14.19 15.92 -7.20
CA PHE A 284 12.86 16.02 -6.60
C PHE A 284 12.86 15.84 -5.08
N ASP A 285 13.87 15.22 -4.47
CA ASP A 285 13.96 15.03 -3.01
C ASP A 285 13.69 16.33 -2.20
N PRO A 286 14.36 17.48 -2.45
CA PRO A 286 14.05 18.72 -1.71
C PRO A 286 12.66 19.30 -2.03
N ILE A 287 12.09 18.98 -3.20
CA ILE A 287 10.73 19.37 -3.57
C ILE A 287 9.72 18.55 -2.75
N ALA A 288 9.97 17.26 -2.55
CA ALA A 288 9.13 16.40 -1.72
C ALA A 288 9.07 16.89 -0.27
N ASP A 289 10.20 17.31 0.30
CA ASP A 289 10.25 17.91 1.64
C ASP A 289 9.47 19.23 1.71
N ALA A 290 9.62 20.10 0.71
CA ALA A 290 8.85 21.33 0.61
C ALA A 290 7.34 21.06 0.49
N ILE A 291 6.92 20.02 -0.24
CA ILE A 291 5.52 19.60 -0.31
C ILE A 291 4.99 19.20 1.08
N ARG A 292 5.74 18.38 1.84
CA ARG A 292 5.34 17.99 3.20
C ARG A 292 5.22 19.20 4.13
N GLY A 293 6.12 20.16 4.03
CA GLY A 293 6.05 21.43 4.75
C GLY A 293 4.79 22.23 4.39
N LEU A 294 4.49 22.35 3.09
CA LEU A 294 3.34 23.09 2.61
C LEU A 294 2.02 22.44 3.03
N ILE A 295 1.92 21.11 3.05
CA ILE A 295 0.73 20.38 3.55
C ILE A 295 0.41 20.84 4.99
N LYS A 296 1.42 20.90 5.87
CA LYS A 296 1.23 21.34 7.26
C LYS A 296 0.75 22.79 7.35
N GLN A 297 1.24 23.67 6.47
CA GLN A 297 0.82 25.07 6.42
C GLN A 297 -0.62 25.22 5.91
N VAL A 298 -1.01 24.48 4.87
CA VAL A 298 -2.39 24.43 4.35
C VAL A 298 -3.37 23.99 5.44
N ASP A 299 -3.02 22.94 6.19
CA ASP A 299 -3.82 22.47 7.33
C ASP A 299 -3.90 23.50 8.47
N LEU A 300 -2.79 24.17 8.80
CA LEU A 300 -2.75 25.22 9.81
C LEU A 300 -3.64 26.41 9.44
N LEU A 301 -3.55 26.88 8.19
CA LEU A 301 -4.34 28.01 7.71
C LEU A 301 -5.85 27.75 7.79
N TYR A 302 -6.28 26.54 7.43
CA TYR A 302 -7.67 26.13 7.61
C TYR A 302 -8.07 26.13 9.10
N LYS A 303 -7.27 25.51 9.98
CA LYS A 303 -7.56 25.47 11.42
C LYS A 303 -7.69 26.87 12.02
N LEU A 304 -6.80 27.79 11.64
CA LEU A 304 -6.84 29.19 12.08
C LEU A 304 -8.05 29.93 11.51
N ALA A 305 -8.37 29.74 10.23
CA ALA A 305 -9.56 30.35 9.61
C ALA A 305 -10.86 29.86 10.26
N ALA A 306 -10.97 28.56 10.55
CA ALA A 306 -12.10 28.00 11.29
C ALA A 306 -12.22 28.60 12.70
N ARG A 307 -11.10 28.69 13.44
CA ARG A 307 -11.06 29.32 14.77
C ARG A 307 -11.57 30.76 14.76
N VAL A 308 -11.14 31.58 13.79
CA VAL A 308 -11.61 32.97 13.67
C VAL A 308 -13.12 33.01 13.35
N ALA A 309 -13.59 32.12 12.48
CA ALA A 309 -15.01 32.06 12.13
C ALA A 309 -15.89 31.68 13.32
N ASP A 310 -15.45 30.74 14.14
CA ASP A 310 -16.15 30.28 15.35
C ASP A 310 -16.24 31.41 16.39
N LEU A 311 -15.10 32.06 16.69
CA LEU A 311 -15.07 33.21 17.60
C LEU A 311 -15.95 34.37 17.11
N GLY A 312 -15.93 34.66 15.80
CA GLY A 312 -16.85 35.63 15.20
C GLY A 312 -18.32 35.19 15.31
N GLY A 313 -18.58 33.89 15.22
CA GLY A 313 -19.90 33.30 15.37
C GLY A 313 -20.47 33.44 16.78
N ASP A 314 -19.63 33.31 17.80
CA ASP A 314 -19.97 33.52 19.21
C ASP A 314 -20.29 34.99 19.53
N LEU A 315 -19.72 35.91 18.77
CA LEU A 315 -19.95 37.35 18.88
C LEU A 315 -21.11 37.85 18.02
N ALA A 316 -21.64 37.03 17.11
CA ALA A 316 -22.68 37.44 16.16
C ALA A 316 -24.06 37.75 16.77
N GLY A 317 -24.23 37.57 18.09
CA GLY A 317 -25.42 38.03 18.81
C GLY A 317 -25.39 39.52 19.16
N ASP A 318 -24.23 40.17 19.05
CA ASP A 318 -24.07 41.62 19.22
C ASP A 318 -24.45 42.36 17.94
N GLU A 319 -25.23 43.44 18.04
CA GLU A 319 -25.79 44.15 16.88
C GLU A 319 -24.71 44.78 15.98
N VAL A 320 -23.64 45.31 16.57
CA VAL A 320 -22.56 45.98 15.82
C VAL A 320 -21.71 44.94 15.10
N VAL A 321 -21.45 43.81 15.76
CA VAL A 321 -20.75 42.68 15.15
C VAL A 321 -21.59 42.06 14.02
N ALA A 322 -22.90 41.85 14.25
CA ALA A 322 -23.81 41.28 13.26
C ALA A 322 -23.93 42.14 11.99
N ALA A 323 -23.84 43.47 12.12
CA ALA A 323 -23.85 44.38 10.98
C ALA A 323 -22.56 44.29 10.14
N ALA A 324 -21.44 43.93 10.75
CA ALA A 324 -20.12 43.87 10.08
C ALA A 324 -19.70 42.46 9.65
N TYR A 325 -20.35 41.41 10.16
CA TYR A 325 -19.95 40.03 9.96
C TYR A 325 -21.11 39.12 9.52
N ASP A 326 -21.07 38.72 8.25
CA ASP A 326 -21.97 37.69 7.71
C ASP A 326 -21.52 36.30 8.19
N ARG A 327 -21.98 35.91 9.38
CA ARG A 327 -21.75 34.58 9.97
C ARG A 327 -22.15 33.43 9.02
N ARG A 328 -23.25 33.56 8.28
CA ARG A 328 -23.75 32.49 7.40
C ARG A 328 -22.90 32.36 6.14
N GLY A 329 -22.42 33.47 5.60
CA GLY A 329 -21.46 33.48 4.49
C GLY A 329 -20.10 32.92 4.91
N ALA A 330 -19.57 33.39 6.04
CA ALA A 330 -18.30 32.90 6.58
C ALA A 330 -18.34 31.39 6.86
N GLY A 331 -19.40 30.89 7.50
CA GLY A 331 -19.55 29.46 7.76
C GLY A 331 -19.67 28.60 6.50
N ARG A 332 -20.23 29.14 5.40
CA ARG A 332 -20.24 28.47 4.09
C ARG A 332 -18.83 28.42 3.49
N LEU A 333 -18.12 29.53 3.50
CA LEU A 333 -16.75 29.61 2.99
C LEU A 333 -15.77 28.74 3.78
N VAL A 334 -15.92 28.61 5.11
CA VAL A 334 -15.08 27.71 5.91
C VAL A 334 -15.28 26.24 5.53
N LYS A 335 -16.52 25.83 5.21
CA LYS A 335 -16.80 24.47 4.71
C LYS A 335 -16.17 24.24 3.35
N GLN A 336 -16.33 25.20 2.44
CA GLN A 336 -15.69 25.17 1.13
C GLN A 336 -14.15 25.10 1.25
N LEU A 337 -13.58 25.90 2.16
CA LEU A 337 -12.14 25.90 2.43
C LEU A 337 -11.65 24.53 2.91
N ASP A 338 -12.42 23.79 3.73
CA ASP A 338 -12.06 22.43 4.15
C ASP A 338 -12.06 21.42 2.99
N GLU A 339 -13.03 21.53 2.08
CA GLU A 339 -13.10 20.70 0.88
C GLU A 339 -11.91 20.99 -0.04
N GLU A 340 -11.64 22.26 -0.34
CA GLU A 340 -10.50 22.69 -1.16
C GLU A 340 -9.15 22.36 -0.50
N ARG A 341 -9.06 22.44 0.83
CA ARG A 341 -7.90 22.00 1.61
C ARG A 341 -7.63 20.51 1.38
N LYS A 342 -8.66 19.66 1.49
CA LYS A 342 -8.52 18.21 1.26
C LYS A 342 -8.03 17.94 -0.15
N ASP A 343 -8.63 18.58 -1.15
CA ASP A 343 -8.22 18.44 -2.54
C ASP A 343 -6.77 18.87 -2.78
N ALA A 344 -6.36 20.02 -2.24
CA ALA A 344 -4.99 20.52 -2.33
C ALA A 344 -3.99 19.58 -1.64
N VAL A 345 -4.29 19.13 -0.43
CA VAL A 345 -3.44 18.21 0.33
C VAL A 345 -3.34 16.84 -0.35
N GLU A 346 -4.44 16.31 -0.87
CA GLU A 346 -4.43 15.04 -1.61
C GLU A 346 -3.58 15.14 -2.88
N GLN A 347 -3.72 16.22 -3.65
CA GLN A 347 -2.93 16.43 -4.86
C GLN A 347 -1.43 16.59 -4.56
N LEU A 348 -1.08 17.29 -3.48
CA LEU A 348 0.29 17.39 -2.98
C LEU A 348 0.83 16.00 -2.59
N LYS A 349 0.05 15.19 -1.86
CA LYS A 349 0.42 13.82 -1.48
C LYS A 349 0.60 12.90 -2.69
N HIS A 350 -0.18 13.04 -3.75
CA HIS A 350 -0.05 12.22 -4.96
C HIS A 350 1.29 12.43 -5.68
N ALA A 351 1.80 13.66 -5.74
CA ALA A 351 3.12 13.92 -6.31
C ALA A 351 4.24 13.23 -5.51
N VAL A 352 4.18 13.30 -4.18
CA VAL A 352 5.14 12.63 -3.28
C VAL A 352 4.98 11.10 -3.33
N TYR A 353 3.75 10.59 -3.46
CA TYR A 353 3.48 9.16 -3.51
C TYR A 353 4.26 8.44 -4.63
N PHE A 354 4.22 8.97 -5.86
CA PHE A 354 4.94 8.37 -6.98
C PHE A 354 6.46 8.55 -6.87
N HIS A 355 6.92 9.68 -6.31
CA HIS A 355 8.33 9.86 -5.98
C HIS A 355 8.82 8.79 -4.99
N ARG A 356 8.03 8.49 -3.97
CA ARG A 356 8.32 7.42 -3.01
C ARG A 356 8.38 6.04 -3.68
N GLN A 357 7.58 5.77 -4.72
CA GLN A 357 7.70 4.52 -5.48
C GLN A 357 9.03 4.43 -6.24
N VAL A 358 9.50 5.56 -6.80
CA VAL A 358 10.84 5.63 -7.43
C VAL A 358 11.92 5.36 -6.41
N ALA A 359 11.87 6.04 -5.25
CA ALA A 359 12.81 5.85 -4.15
C ALA A 359 12.83 4.39 -3.66
N TRP A 360 11.66 3.81 -3.40
CA TRP A 360 11.52 2.43 -2.94
C TRP A 360 12.25 1.43 -3.85
N LEU A 361 12.09 1.58 -5.17
CA LEU A 361 12.76 0.73 -6.15
C LEU A 361 14.28 1.01 -6.22
N GLN A 362 14.68 2.28 -6.24
CA GLN A 362 16.07 2.67 -6.44
C GLN A 362 16.94 2.46 -5.20
N ASP A 363 16.41 2.60 -3.98
CA ASP A 363 17.16 2.30 -2.75
C ASP A 363 17.44 0.81 -2.62
N ARG A 364 16.47 -0.01 -3.02
CA ARG A 364 16.55 -1.47 -2.96
C ARG A 364 17.33 -2.06 -4.13
N PHE A 365 17.31 -1.42 -5.29
CA PHE A 365 17.99 -1.87 -6.51
C PHE A 365 18.69 -0.70 -7.24
N PRO A 366 19.73 -0.10 -6.64
CA PRO A 366 20.34 1.14 -7.14
C PRO A 366 20.99 0.98 -8.51
N LYS A 367 21.46 -0.23 -8.83
CA LYS A 367 22.05 -0.55 -10.14
C LYS A 367 21.02 -1.04 -11.18
N ALA A 368 19.73 -1.07 -10.84
CA ALA A 368 18.69 -1.74 -11.63
C ALA A 368 19.04 -3.20 -11.94
N GLU A 369 19.60 -3.89 -10.95
CA GLU A 369 20.04 -5.28 -10.99
C GLU A 369 19.52 -5.98 -9.75
N LEU A 370 19.25 -7.30 -9.84
CA LEU A 370 18.86 -8.06 -8.66
C LEU A 370 20.02 -8.09 -7.67
N GLN A 371 19.74 -7.66 -6.44
CA GLN A 371 20.62 -7.84 -5.29
C GLN A 371 19.80 -8.33 -4.10
N ALA A 372 20.47 -8.91 -3.11
CA ALA A 372 19.81 -9.24 -1.85
C ALA A 372 19.42 -7.95 -1.12
N VAL A 373 18.18 -7.92 -0.61
CA VAL A 373 17.65 -6.81 0.20
C VAL A 373 17.17 -7.40 1.52
N PRO A 374 17.81 -7.04 2.65
CA PRO A 374 17.43 -7.57 3.96
C PRO A 374 15.94 -7.41 4.25
N GLY A 375 15.31 -8.49 4.70
CA GLY A 375 13.88 -8.56 5.01
C GLY A 375 12.93 -8.53 3.79
N LEU A 376 13.46 -8.48 2.55
CA LEU A 376 12.62 -8.44 1.35
C LEU A 376 12.97 -9.53 0.34
N VAL A 377 14.21 -9.64 -0.14
CA VAL A 377 14.52 -10.58 -1.22
C VAL A 377 15.93 -11.16 -1.12
N LYS A 378 16.06 -12.45 -1.43
CA LYS A 378 17.35 -13.13 -1.62
C LYS A 378 17.22 -14.19 -2.70
N LEU A 379 18.22 -14.29 -3.58
CA LEU A 379 18.38 -15.43 -4.47
C LEU A 379 19.13 -16.53 -3.72
N VAL A 380 18.52 -17.70 -3.60
CA VAL A 380 19.01 -18.78 -2.75
C VAL A 380 19.34 -19.99 -3.62
N ASP A 381 20.48 -20.62 -3.38
CA ASP A 381 20.85 -21.86 -4.07
C ASP A 381 20.32 -23.12 -3.37
N ARG A 382 20.38 -24.26 -4.06
CA ARG A 382 19.91 -25.54 -3.52
C ARG A 382 20.65 -25.96 -2.23
N LYS A 383 21.94 -25.63 -2.08
CA LYS A 383 22.71 -26.00 -0.87
C LYS A 383 22.22 -25.22 0.34
N GLU A 384 21.92 -23.93 0.16
CA GLU A 384 21.31 -23.11 1.19
C GLU A 384 19.91 -23.63 1.57
N ILE A 385 19.12 -24.10 0.59
CA ILE A 385 17.80 -24.71 0.84
C ILE A 385 17.93 -26.03 1.61
N GLU A 386 18.89 -26.87 1.23
CA GLU A 386 19.20 -28.13 1.92
C GLU A 386 19.61 -27.88 3.38
N ALA A 387 20.51 -26.91 3.61
CA ALA A 387 20.94 -26.50 4.94
C ALA A 387 19.79 -25.95 5.81
N ALA A 388 18.73 -25.43 5.18
CA ALA A 388 17.51 -24.96 5.83
C ALA A 388 16.41 -26.03 5.92
N ASP A 389 16.79 -27.32 5.96
CA ASP A 389 15.89 -28.47 6.02
C ASP A 389 14.87 -28.51 4.88
N TRP A 390 15.32 -28.11 3.69
CA TRP A 390 14.51 -27.99 2.48
C TRP A 390 13.36 -27.00 2.59
N SER A 391 13.33 -26.11 3.59
CA SER A 391 12.26 -25.13 3.74
C SER A 391 12.22 -24.18 2.55
N LEU A 392 11.03 -23.83 2.09
CA LEU A 392 10.83 -22.85 1.02
C LEU A 392 10.19 -21.56 1.54
N THR A 393 10.36 -21.24 2.83
CA THR A 393 9.79 -20.05 3.46
C THR A 393 10.75 -18.85 3.30
N PRO A 394 10.43 -17.85 2.46
CA PRO A 394 11.31 -16.70 2.21
C PRO A 394 11.89 -16.03 3.46
N GLY A 395 11.09 -15.84 4.50
CA GLY A 395 11.50 -15.21 5.76
C GLY A 395 12.71 -15.85 6.44
N ARG A 396 13.03 -17.13 6.16
CA ARG A 396 14.23 -17.80 6.69
C ARG A 396 15.52 -17.35 6.01
N TYR A 397 15.42 -16.78 4.81
CA TYR A 397 16.56 -16.49 3.94
C TYR A 397 16.89 -15.01 3.84
N VAL A 398 15.87 -14.16 3.90
CA VAL A 398 16.02 -12.72 3.62
C VAL A 398 16.56 -11.93 4.80
N GLY A 399 16.66 -12.52 6.00
CA GLY A 399 17.05 -11.80 7.21
C GLY A 399 15.97 -10.83 7.71
N VAL A 400 16.36 -9.86 8.53
CA VAL A 400 15.45 -8.87 9.11
C VAL A 400 15.63 -7.54 8.38
N ALA A 401 14.53 -6.89 8.02
CA ALA A 401 14.59 -5.54 7.47
C ALA A 401 15.11 -4.57 8.55
N PRO A 402 15.93 -3.58 8.19
CA PRO A 402 16.21 -2.46 9.09
C PRO A 402 14.89 -1.82 9.54
N ALA A 403 14.86 -1.26 10.76
CA ALA A 403 13.74 -0.42 11.15
C ALA A 403 13.69 0.78 10.20
N GLU A 404 12.63 0.86 9.40
CA GLU A 404 12.33 2.06 8.60
C GLU A 404 11.47 2.97 9.48
N GLU A 405 11.93 4.21 9.71
CA GLU A 405 11.07 5.28 10.20
C GLU A 405 10.17 5.69 9.03
N ASP A 406 8.86 5.46 9.17
CA ASP A 406 7.89 5.97 8.20
C ASP A 406 7.76 7.48 8.46
N GLU A 407 8.52 8.28 7.69
CA GLU A 407 8.54 9.75 7.76
C GLU A 407 7.14 10.38 7.55
N ASP A 408 6.23 9.64 6.91
CA ASP A 408 4.85 10.05 6.67
C ASP A 408 3.87 9.41 7.68
N PHE A 409 4.37 8.72 8.72
CA PHE A 409 3.52 8.16 9.79
C PHE A 409 2.84 9.31 10.52
N ASP A 410 1.59 9.53 10.16
CA ASP A 410 0.72 10.45 10.85
C ASP A 410 0.38 9.86 12.23
N PHE A 411 1.25 10.14 13.20
CA PHE A 411 1.06 9.73 14.59
C PHE A 411 -0.30 10.20 15.12
N GLU A 412 -0.76 11.37 14.70
CA GLU A 412 -2.01 11.94 15.17
C GLU A 412 -3.21 11.20 14.60
N GLN A 413 -3.23 10.93 13.28
CA GLN A 413 -4.26 10.10 12.66
C GLN A 413 -4.22 8.68 13.20
N THR A 414 -3.04 8.10 13.40
CA THR A 414 -2.91 6.74 13.94
C THR A 414 -3.38 6.67 15.39
N LEU A 415 -3.10 7.68 16.21
CA LEU A 415 -3.63 7.78 17.57
C LEU A 415 -5.16 7.95 17.58
N ARG A 416 -5.71 8.75 16.65
CA ARG A 416 -7.17 8.89 16.49
C ARG A 416 -7.82 7.58 16.06
N ASP A 417 -7.20 6.86 15.12
CA ASP A 417 -7.64 5.54 14.67
C ASP A 417 -7.57 4.53 15.82
N ILE A 418 -6.48 4.52 16.60
CA ILE A 418 -6.32 3.68 17.80
C ILE A 418 -7.37 4.04 18.85
N HIS A 419 -7.65 5.32 19.07
CA HIS A 419 -8.64 5.75 20.06
C HIS A 419 -10.06 5.35 19.65
N THR A 420 -10.38 5.49 18.37
CA THR A 420 -11.65 5.01 17.80
C THR A 420 -11.75 3.49 17.90
N GLU A 421 -10.67 2.78 17.56
CA GLU A 421 -10.60 1.31 17.67
C GLU A 421 -10.73 0.84 19.13
N LEU A 422 -10.13 1.54 20.08
CA LEU A 422 -10.27 1.26 21.51
C LEU A 422 -11.71 1.48 21.98
N ALA A 423 -12.38 2.53 21.50
CA ALA A 423 -13.78 2.79 21.81
C ALA A 423 -14.70 1.67 21.27
N ASP A 424 -14.51 1.25 20.02
CA ASP A 424 -15.25 0.14 19.41
C ASP A 424 -15.02 -1.18 20.16
N LEU A 425 -13.77 -1.50 20.50
CA LEU A 425 -13.41 -2.70 21.27
C LEU A 425 -14.05 -2.70 22.65
N ASN A 426 -14.12 -1.55 23.32
CA ASN A 426 -14.80 -1.43 24.61
C ASN A 426 -16.31 -1.66 24.47
N GLN A 427 -16.93 -1.17 23.39
CA GLN A 427 -18.35 -1.42 23.12
C GLN A 427 -18.62 -2.90 22.83
N GLU A 428 -17.78 -3.55 22.02
CA GLU A 428 -17.86 -5.00 21.75
C GLU A 428 -17.69 -5.80 23.05
N ALA A 429 -16.71 -5.44 23.89
CA ALA A 429 -16.46 -6.09 25.17
C ALA A 429 -17.66 -5.94 26.14
N ALA A 430 -18.25 -4.75 26.22
CA ALA A 430 -19.44 -4.50 27.03
C ALA A 430 -20.64 -5.34 26.55
N ALA A 431 -20.86 -5.42 25.24
CA ALA A 431 -21.92 -6.26 24.67
C ALA A 431 -21.67 -7.76 24.95
N LEU A 432 -20.42 -8.21 24.90
CA LEU A 432 -20.06 -9.59 25.23
C LEU A 432 -20.29 -9.89 26.71
N ALA A 433 -19.88 -8.97 27.60
CA ALA A 433 -20.09 -9.08 29.03
C ALA A 433 -21.57 -9.17 29.39
N ALA A 434 -22.41 -8.34 28.75
CA ALA A 434 -23.87 -8.39 28.91
C ALA A 434 -24.45 -9.74 28.48
N LYS A 435 -24.00 -10.29 27.33
CA LYS A 435 -24.41 -11.63 26.87
C LYS A 435 -23.99 -12.74 27.83
N ILE A 436 -22.77 -12.66 28.37
CA ILE A 436 -22.29 -13.62 29.37
C ILE A 436 -23.18 -13.57 30.60
N GLN A 437 -23.54 -12.37 31.08
CA GLN A 437 -24.40 -12.20 32.24
C GLN A 437 -25.81 -12.78 32.02
N VAL A 438 -26.39 -12.58 30.83
CA VAL A 438 -27.67 -13.20 30.44
C VAL A 438 -27.56 -14.73 30.43
N ASN A 439 -26.54 -15.28 29.77
CA ASN A 439 -26.34 -16.73 29.67
C ASN A 439 -26.10 -17.38 31.06
N PHE A 440 -25.39 -16.71 31.97
CA PHE A 440 -25.22 -17.18 33.35
C PHE A 440 -26.53 -17.14 34.15
N GLY A 441 -27.37 -16.14 33.91
CA GLY A 441 -28.71 -16.08 34.50
C GLY A 441 -29.62 -17.22 34.03
N GLU A 442 -29.52 -17.62 32.76
CA GLU A 442 -30.28 -18.74 32.18
C GLU A 442 -29.77 -20.13 32.61
N LEU A 443 -28.49 -20.26 32.98
CA LEU A 443 -27.90 -21.51 33.49
C LEU A 443 -28.12 -21.72 34.99
N GLY A 444 -28.44 -20.66 35.73
CA GLY A 444 -28.66 -20.69 37.18
C GLY A 444 -30.13 -20.65 37.63
N GLY A 445 -31.07 -20.72 36.68
CA GLY A 445 -32.53 -20.67 36.90
C GLY A 445 -33.22 -22.02 36.71
#